data_AF-A0A7C5PL87-F1
#
_entry.id   AF-A0A7C5PL87-F1
#
_cell.length_a   1.000
_cell.length_b   1.000
_cell.length_c   1.000
_cell.angle_alpha   90.00
_cell.angle_beta   90.00
_cell.angle_gamma   90.00
#
_symmetry.space_group_name_H-M   'P 1'
#
loop_
_entity.id
_entity.type
_entity.pdbx_description
1 polymer ?
#
loop_
_entity_poly.entity_id
_entity_poly.type
_entity_poly.pdbx_seq_one_letter_code
_entity_poly.pdbx_strand_id
1 'polypeptide(L)'
;MKTPLLAALATAALLAAPCLANDPAAPPTTSPDDSSTLYALGVAVSRNLLSFDLSEKETAEMLRGLSDGLTGKADIDINAYQAAIVELQRSRLARRLEKEKAAATAFLAEQAQRPGAEKLPSGLIFESLTAGEGASPT
;
A
#
# COMPACT_ATOMS: atom_id res chain seq x y z
N MET A 1 45.04 36.66 51.50
CA MET A 1 46.24 36.87 50.66
C MET A 1 45.87 36.66 49.20
N LYS A 2 45.91 37.74 48.42
CA LYS A 2 46.24 37.84 46.98
C LYS A 2 45.58 36.85 45.98
N THR A 3 44.56 37.35 45.28
CA THR A 3 44.38 37.15 43.81
C THR A 3 45.56 37.82 43.05
N PRO A 4 45.81 37.65 41.71
CA PRO A 4 44.85 37.35 40.62
C PRO A 4 45.35 36.57 39.36
N LEU A 5 44.43 36.43 38.39
CA LEU A 5 44.60 36.62 36.92
C LEU A 5 45.06 35.45 36.00
N LEU A 6 44.13 35.01 35.12
CA LEU A 6 44.18 34.96 33.63
C LEU A 6 43.21 33.88 33.12
N ALA A 7 42.04 34.27 32.58
CA ALA A 7 41.71 34.31 31.13
C ALA A 7 41.16 32.96 30.61
N ALA A 8 40.15 32.81 29.74
CA ALA A 8 39.15 33.65 29.05
C ALA A 8 38.22 32.67 28.27
N LEU A 9 37.16 33.20 27.63
CA LEU A 9 36.16 32.59 26.70
C LEU A 9 35.03 31.76 27.35
N ALA A 10 33.77 32.24 27.48
CA ALA A 10 32.75 32.51 26.45
C ALA A 10 32.50 31.26 25.56
N THR A 11 31.29 30.70 25.39
CA THR A 11 30.06 31.37 24.94
C THR A 11 28.82 30.46 25.09
N ALA A 12 27.74 31.08 25.57
CA ALA A 12 26.31 30.92 25.29
C ALA A 12 25.66 29.56 24.94
N ALA A 13 24.67 29.21 25.78
CA ALA A 13 23.51 28.41 25.45
C ALA A 13 22.54 29.14 24.49
N LEU A 14 21.90 28.42 23.57
CA LEU A 14 20.58 28.79 23.04
C LEU A 14 19.80 27.54 22.61
N LEU A 15 18.65 27.32 23.25
CA LEU A 15 17.63 26.35 22.90
C LEU A 15 16.96 26.75 21.57
N ALA A 16 16.76 25.79 20.65
CA ALA A 16 15.78 25.90 19.58
C ALA A 16 15.05 24.55 19.42
N ALA A 17 13.73 24.61 19.56
CA ALA A 17 12.80 23.49 19.44
C ALA A 17 12.72 22.97 17.99
N PRO A 18 12.61 21.64 17.76
CA PRO A 18 12.32 21.13 16.43
C PRO A 18 10.82 21.32 16.14
N CYS A 19 10.50 22.31 15.32
CA CYS A 19 9.21 22.32 14.62
C CYS A 19 9.21 21.14 13.65
N LEU A 20 8.32 20.19 13.88
CA LEU A 20 7.92 19.16 12.92
C LEU A 20 7.21 19.85 11.75
N ALA A 21 7.97 20.27 10.76
CA ALA A 21 7.46 20.61 9.44
C ALA A 21 7.25 19.31 8.66
N ASN A 22 5.99 18.90 8.55
CA ASN A 22 5.56 17.85 7.65
C ASN A 22 5.52 18.43 6.22
N ASP A 23 6.70 18.51 5.59
CA ASP A 23 6.83 18.96 4.20
C ASP A 23 6.25 17.89 3.26
N PRO A 24 5.34 18.23 2.33
CA PRO A 24 4.97 17.33 1.25
C PRO A 24 6.23 17.05 0.43
N ALA A 25 6.64 15.78 0.36
CA ALA A 25 7.82 15.35 -0.37
C ALA A 25 7.82 15.97 -1.78
N ALA A 26 8.81 16.83 -2.05
CA ALA A 26 9.00 17.44 -3.35
C ALA A 26 9.12 16.33 -4.41
N PRO A 27 8.57 16.53 -5.63
CA PRO A 27 8.73 15.58 -6.71
C PRO A 27 10.23 15.32 -6.95
N PRO A 28 10.65 14.07 -7.22
CA PRO A 28 12.05 13.74 -7.40
C PRO A 28 12.66 14.62 -8.49
N THR A 29 13.66 15.43 -8.11
CA THR A 29 14.30 16.45 -8.95
C THR A 29 15.38 15.87 -9.86
N THR A 30 15.53 14.56 -9.91
CA THR A 30 16.50 13.85 -10.76
C THR A 30 15.77 13.20 -11.92
N SER A 31 16.12 13.60 -13.15
CA SER A 31 15.69 12.88 -14.35
C SER A 31 16.02 11.39 -14.18
N PRO A 32 15.11 10.47 -14.55
CA PRO A 32 15.36 9.04 -14.40
C PRO A 32 16.66 8.65 -15.10
N ASP A 33 17.55 7.99 -14.38
CA ASP A 33 18.66 7.27 -14.97
C ASP A 33 18.19 5.88 -15.44
N ASP A 34 19.03 5.17 -16.18
CA ASP A 34 18.68 3.85 -16.72
C ASP A 34 18.32 2.84 -15.61
N SER A 35 19.00 2.92 -14.46
CA SER A 35 18.78 2.01 -13.33
C SER A 35 17.39 2.19 -12.70
N SER A 36 17.02 3.43 -12.38
CA SER A 36 15.71 3.78 -11.85
C SER A 36 14.59 3.53 -12.87
N THR A 37 14.87 3.71 -14.16
CA THR A 37 13.93 3.37 -15.24
C THR A 37 13.69 1.87 -15.33
N LEU A 38 14.72 1.03 -15.22
CA LEU A 38 14.60 -0.43 -15.20
C LEU A 38 13.86 -0.93 -13.95
N TYR A 39 14.08 -0.30 -12.80
CA TYR A 39 13.31 -0.59 -11.59
C TYR A 39 11.82 -0.25 -11.79
N ALA A 40 11.52 0.93 -12.34
CA ALA A 40 10.15 1.35 -12.65
C ALA A 40 9.47 0.39 -13.65
N LEU A 41 10.21 -0.12 -14.64
CA LEU A 41 9.72 -1.17 -15.54
C LEU A 41 9.34 -2.44 -14.77
N GLY A 42 10.18 -2.89 -13.83
CA GLY A 42 9.87 -4.02 -12.96
C GLY A 42 8.61 -3.81 -12.13
N VAL A 43 8.44 -2.61 -11.55
CA VAL A 43 7.20 -2.22 -10.85
C VAL A 43 6.00 -2.21 -11.79
N ALA A 44 6.15 -1.74 -13.03
CA ALA A 44 5.06 -1.76 -14.01
C ALA A 44 4.63 -3.20 -14.36
N VAL A 45 5.60 -4.11 -14.55
CA VAL A 45 5.32 -5.54 -14.80
C VAL A 45 4.60 -6.17 -13.61
N SER A 46 5.03 -5.89 -12.37
CA SER A 46 4.46 -6.49 -11.17
C SER A 46 2.97 -6.17 -10.96
N ARG A 47 2.47 -5.04 -11.49
CA ARG A 47 1.04 -4.68 -11.44
C ARG A 47 0.15 -5.73 -12.11
N ASN A 48 0.64 -6.41 -13.15
CA ASN A 48 -0.08 -7.50 -13.81
C ASN A 48 -0.16 -8.77 -12.94
N LEU A 49 0.80 -8.92 -12.02
CA LEU A 49 0.94 -10.11 -11.17
C LEU A 49 0.14 -10.01 -9.87
N LEU A 50 -0.35 -8.83 -9.49
CA LEU A 50 -1.09 -8.62 -8.24
C LEU A 50 -2.32 -9.55 -8.11
N SER A 51 -2.97 -9.86 -9.24
CA SER A 51 -4.13 -10.76 -9.28
C SER A 51 -3.81 -12.21 -8.89
N PHE A 52 -2.54 -12.63 -9.01
CA PHE A 52 -2.11 -13.98 -8.66
C PHE A 52 -1.89 -14.19 -7.15
N ASP A 53 -1.87 -13.12 -6.34
CA ASP A 53 -1.69 -13.22 -4.88
C ASP A 53 -0.52 -14.12 -4.48
N LEU A 54 0.65 -13.84 -5.08
CA LEU A 54 1.84 -14.65 -4.87
C LEU A 54 2.34 -14.49 -3.43
N SER A 55 2.62 -15.61 -2.78
CA SER A 55 3.43 -15.64 -1.56
C SER A 55 4.90 -15.26 -1.87
N GLU A 56 5.70 -15.01 -0.84
CA GLU A 56 7.14 -14.76 -1.00
C GLU A 56 7.84 -15.90 -1.76
N LYS A 57 7.51 -17.15 -1.41
CA LYS A 57 8.06 -18.33 -2.09
C LYS A 57 7.65 -18.39 -3.57
N GLU A 58 6.38 -18.13 -3.87
CA GLU A 58 5.89 -18.13 -5.26
C GLU A 58 6.45 -16.95 -6.06
N THR A 59 6.73 -15.82 -5.39
CA THR A 59 7.42 -14.67 -6.00
C THR A 59 8.83 -15.04 -6.41
N ALA A 60 9.58 -15.77 -5.57
CA ALA A 60 10.91 -16.26 -5.92
C ALA A 60 10.89 -17.18 -7.16
N GLU A 61 9.90 -18.07 -7.25
CA GLU A 61 9.70 -18.93 -8.42
C GLU A 61 9.36 -18.14 -9.70
N MET A 62 8.48 -17.16 -9.59
CA MET A 62 8.13 -16.26 -10.70
C MET A 62 9.34 -15.45 -11.17
N LEU A 63 10.14 -14.91 -10.25
CA LEU A 63 11.36 -14.17 -10.58
C LEU A 63 12.42 -15.06 -11.25
N ARG A 64 12.53 -16.33 -10.82
CA ARG A 64 13.39 -17.31 -11.50
C ARG A 64 12.94 -17.52 -12.94
N GLY A 65 11.65 -17.79 -13.17
CA GLY A 65 11.10 -17.96 -14.51
C GLY A 65 11.28 -16.71 -15.40
N LEU A 66 11.13 -15.51 -14.84
CA LEU A 66 11.40 -14.26 -15.54
C LEU A 66 12.88 -14.14 -15.94
N SER A 67 13.81 -14.47 -15.03
CA SER A 67 15.24 -14.44 -15.30
C SER A 67 15.66 -15.48 -16.34
N ASP A 68 15.16 -16.71 -16.22
CA ASP A 68 15.46 -17.79 -17.15
C ASP A 68 14.89 -17.50 -18.54
N GLY A 69 13.70 -16.90 -18.64
CA GLY A 69 13.11 -16.46 -19.90
C GLY A 69 13.93 -15.34 -20.58
N LEU A 70 14.38 -14.34 -19.81
CA LEU A 70 15.21 -13.25 -20.33
C LEU A 70 16.60 -13.71 -20.78
N THR A 71 17.15 -14.75 -20.14
CA THR A 71 18.48 -15.30 -20.45
C THR A 71 18.46 -16.48 -21.41
N GLY A 72 17.27 -16.90 -21.88
CA GLY A 72 17.10 -18.03 -22.79
C GLY A 72 17.37 -19.40 -22.15
N LYS A 73 17.34 -19.50 -20.81
CA LYS A 73 17.54 -20.73 -20.04
C LYS A 73 16.23 -21.45 -19.70
N ALA A 74 15.08 -20.83 -19.98
CA ALA A 74 13.78 -21.42 -19.70
C ALA A 74 13.57 -22.68 -20.55
N ASP A 75 13.55 -23.84 -19.90
CA ASP A 75 13.31 -25.15 -20.52
C ASP A 75 11.87 -25.62 -20.29
N ILE A 76 10.90 -24.79 -20.75
CA ILE A 76 9.46 -25.12 -20.69
C ILE A 76 8.76 -24.71 -21.98
N ASP A 77 7.80 -25.51 -22.44
CA ASP A 77 6.86 -25.08 -23.48
C ASP A 77 5.74 -24.26 -22.82
N ILE A 78 5.87 -22.93 -22.86
CA ILE A 78 4.88 -22.03 -22.26
C ILE A 78 3.47 -22.22 -22.83
N ASN A 79 3.34 -22.72 -24.06
CA ASN A 79 2.03 -22.94 -24.68
C ASN A 79 1.23 -24.02 -23.97
N ALA A 80 1.91 -25.03 -23.41
CA ALA A 80 1.29 -26.08 -22.61
C ALA A 80 0.72 -25.56 -21.28
N TYR A 81 1.15 -24.39 -20.80
CA TYR A 81 0.77 -23.85 -19.48
C TYR A 81 -0.23 -22.69 -19.53
N GLN A 82 -0.61 -22.18 -20.72
CA GLN A 82 -1.51 -21.02 -20.82
C GLN A 82 -2.83 -21.23 -20.07
N ALA A 83 -3.47 -22.38 -20.25
CA ALA A 83 -4.73 -22.71 -19.58
C ALA A 83 -4.55 -22.81 -18.05
N ALA A 84 -3.43 -23.40 -17.60
CA ALA A 84 -3.13 -23.54 -16.18
C ALA A 84 -2.88 -22.18 -15.50
N ILE A 85 -2.23 -21.23 -16.20
CA ILE A 85 -2.00 -19.86 -15.72
C ILE A 85 -3.33 -19.13 -15.53
N VAL A 86 -4.25 -19.23 -16.50
CA VAL A 86 -5.59 -18.62 -16.41
C VAL A 86 -6.39 -19.20 -15.25
N GLU A 87 -6.37 -20.53 -15.09
CA GLU A 87 -7.08 -21.19 -13.98
C GLU A 87 -6.47 -20.83 -12.62
N LEU A 88 -5.14 -20.75 -12.53
CA LEU A 88 -4.46 -20.27 -11.33
C LEU A 88 -4.96 -18.87 -10.95
N GLN A 89 -4.98 -17.94 -11.90
CA GLN A 89 -5.45 -16.56 -11.68
C GLN A 89 -6.91 -16.54 -11.20
N ARG A 90 -7.80 -17.28 -11.88
CA ARG A 90 -9.22 -17.39 -11.52
C ARG A 90 -9.39 -17.92 -10.10
N SER A 91 -8.67 -19.00 -9.74
CA SER A 91 -8.76 -19.59 -8.40
C SER A 91 -8.27 -18.63 -7.30
N ARG A 92 -7.24 -17.83 -7.58
CA ARG A 92 -6.71 -16.84 -6.63
C ARG A 92 -7.67 -15.69 -6.44
N LEU A 93 -8.26 -15.17 -7.52
CA LEU A 93 -9.28 -14.13 -7.45
C LEU A 93 -10.51 -14.60 -6.66
N ALA A 94 -11.01 -15.82 -6.93
CA ALA A 94 -12.14 -16.38 -6.20
C ALA A 94 -11.85 -16.47 -4.68
N ARG A 95 -10.66 -16.95 -4.30
CA ARG A 95 -10.24 -17.00 -2.88
C ARG A 95 -10.18 -15.61 -2.25
N ARG A 96 -9.67 -14.59 -2.94
CA ARG A 96 -9.67 -13.22 -2.43
C ARG A 96 -11.09 -12.71 -2.22
N LEU A 97 -11.97 -12.90 -3.21
CA LEU A 97 -13.36 -12.43 -3.13
C LEU A 97 -14.11 -13.07 -1.96
N GLU A 98 -13.91 -14.36 -1.69
CA GLU A 98 -14.51 -15.02 -0.53
C GLU A 98 -14.00 -14.43 0.80
N LYS A 99 -12.69 -14.15 0.91
CA LYS A 99 -12.12 -13.48 2.09
C LYS A 99 -12.69 -12.07 2.28
N GLU A 100 -12.76 -11.28 1.22
CA GLU A 100 -13.31 -9.92 1.26
C GLU A 100 -14.80 -9.94 1.62
N LYS A 101 -15.58 -10.87 1.06
CA LYS A 101 -16.99 -11.02 1.39
C LYS A 101 -17.20 -11.38 2.86
N ALA A 102 -16.38 -12.28 3.40
CA ALA A 102 -16.43 -12.63 4.82
C ALA A 102 -16.09 -11.42 5.72
N ALA A 103 -15.02 -10.70 5.39
CA ALA A 103 -14.61 -9.49 6.10
C ALA A 103 -15.69 -8.39 6.04
N ALA A 104 -16.26 -8.16 4.86
CA ALA A 104 -17.35 -7.20 4.66
C ALA A 104 -18.60 -7.58 5.45
N THR A 105 -18.96 -8.86 5.47
CA THR A 105 -20.13 -9.34 6.24
C THR A 105 -19.93 -9.10 7.74
N ALA A 106 -18.73 -9.40 8.26
CA ALA A 106 -18.40 -9.14 9.66
C ALA A 106 -18.45 -7.64 9.98
N PHE A 107 -17.84 -6.81 9.13
CA PHE A 107 -17.83 -5.36 9.28
C PHE A 107 -19.24 -4.77 9.25
N LEU A 108 -20.09 -5.16 8.30
CA LEU A 108 -21.47 -4.68 8.22
C LEU A 108 -22.30 -5.09 9.44
N ALA A 109 -22.09 -6.30 9.98
CA ALA A 109 -22.75 -6.74 11.19
C ALA A 109 -22.35 -5.90 12.41
N GLU A 110 -21.07 -5.55 12.52
CA GLU A 110 -20.55 -4.66 13.57
C GLU A 110 -21.11 -3.25 13.43
N GLN A 111 -21.08 -2.66 12.23
CA GLN A 111 -21.57 -1.30 12.00
C GLN A 111 -23.08 -1.18 12.26
N ALA A 112 -23.87 -2.22 11.96
CA ALA A 112 -25.30 -2.23 12.23
C ALA A 112 -25.65 -2.20 13.73
N GLN A 113 -24.71 -2.54 14.61
CA GLN A 113 -24.91 -2.55 16.06
C GLN A 113 -24.46 -1.26 16.75
N ARG A 114 -23.88 -0.31 16.00
CA ARG A 114 -23.40 0.94 16.56
C ARG A 114 -24.56 1.83 17.00
N PRO A 115 -24.43 2.58 18.11
CA PRO A 115 -25.44 3.56 18.51
C PRO A 115 -25.68 4.58 17.40
N GLY A 116 -26.95 4.86 17.08
CA GLY A 116 -27.32 5.79 16.01
C GLY A 116 -27.24 5.21 14.59
N ALA A 117 -26.82 3.95 14.42
CA ALA A 117 -26.88 3.27 13.14
C ALA A 117 -28.31 2.82 12.81
N GLU A 118 -28.75 3.12 11.60
CA GLU A 118 -30.01 2.67 11.02
C GLU A 118 -29.75 1.80 9.80
N LYS A 119 -30.34 0.60 9.79
CA LYS A 119 -30.24 -0.34 8.67
C LYS A 119 -31.52 -0.31 7.84
N LEU A 120 -31.40 0.08 6.57
CA LEU A 120 -32.50 0.14 5.62
C LEU A 120 -32.79 -1.23 4.98
N PRO A 121 -34.00 -1.46 4.41
CA PRO A 121 -34.33 -2.69 3.69
C PRO A 121 -33.42 -2.99 2.49
N SER A 122 -32.78 -1.96 1.92
CA SER A 122 -31.78 -2.11 0.85
C SER A 122 -30.47 -2.75 1.33
N GLY A 123 -30.26 -2.88 2.64
CA GLY A 123 -29.01 -3.33 3.25
C GLY A 123 -28.02 -2.20 3.57
N LEU A 124 -28.35 -0.94 3.22
CA LEU A 124 -27.59 0.24 3.62
C LEU A 124 -27.62 0.40 5.14
N ILE A 125 -26.47 0.70 5.74
CA ILE A 125 -26.35 1.11 7.15
C ILE A 125 -25.84 2.54 7.14
N PHE A 126 -26.56 3.46 7.77
CA PHE A 126 -26.14 4.85 7.90
C PHE A 126 -26.25 5.31 9.36
N GLU A 127 -25.39 6.24 9.75
CA GLU A 127 -25.38 6.88 11.05
C GLU A 127 -25.54 8.40 10.82
N SER A 128 -26.63 8.99 11.30
CA SER A 128 -26.83 10.44 11.20
C SER A 128 -26.10 11.15 12.32
N LEU A 129 -25.00 11.83 11.99
CA LEU A 129 -24.22 12.60 12.97
C LEU A 129 -24.97 13.87 13.40
N THR A 130 -25.48 14.63 12.44
CA THR A 130 -26.29 15.84 12.65
C THR A 130 -27.36 15.91 11.57
N ALA A 131 -28.63 15.95 11.96
CA ALA A 131 -29.73 16.09 11.00
C ALA A 131 -29.80 17.53 10.46
N GLY A 132 -29.95 17.69 9.15
CA GLY A 132 -30.22 19.00 8.53
C GLY A 132 -31.70 19.37 8.60
N GLU A 133 -32.00 20.67 8.64
CA GLU A 133 -33.38 21.20 8.76
C GLU A 133 -34.04 21.56 7.41
N GLY A 134 -33.33 21.38 6.29
CA GLY A 134 -33.82 21.67 4.94
C GLY A 134 -34.70 20.56 4.35
N ALA A 135 -35.34 20.85 3.21
CA ALA A 135 -36.09 19.83 2.46
C ALA A 135 -35.15 18.71 1.98
N SER A 136 -35.57 17.45 2.13
CA SER A 136 -34.83 16.29 1.63
C SER A 136 -34.86 16.22 0.09
N PRO A 137 -33.75 15.83 -0.58
CA PRO A 137 -33.74 15.61 -2.02
C PRO A 137 -34.68 14.48 -2.42
N THR A 138 -35.39 14.65 -3.53
CA THR A 138 -36.21 13.62 -4.19
C THR A 138 -35.50 13.01 -5.38
#